data_AF-A0A7C8Z7Q5-F1
#
_entry.id   AF-A0A7C8Z7Q5-F1
#
_cell.length_a   1.000
_cell.length_b   1.000
_cell.length_c   1.000
_cell.angle_alpha   90.00
_cell.angle_beta   90.00
_cell.angle_gamma   90.00
#
_symmetry.space_group_name_H-M   'P 1'
#
loop_
_entity.id
_entity.type
_entity.pdbx_description
1 polymer ?
#
loop_
_entity_poly.entity_id
_entity_poly.type
_entity_poly.pdbx_seq_one_letter_code
_entity_poly.pdbx_strand_id
1 'polypeptide(L)'
;MGFELETTMDRSARKNQRRQRKQPLVRTLFETCTEVFANGGTGFVPPPADVQRLCSILDSMKAADVGLSPEMPYFRATKTGQAPVITYLHLYECEQFSVCFFHSAPSA
;
A
#
# COMPACT_ATOMS: atom_id res chain seq x y z
N MET A 1 -48.85 42.32 8.94
CA MET A 1 -48.72 41.22 9.92
C MET A 1 -49.14 39.96 9.19
N GLY A 2 -48.34 38.94 8.91
CA GLY A 2 -46.89 38.75 8.86
C GLY A 2 -46.68 37.64 7.80
N PHE A 3 -45.66 37.77 6.97
CA PHE A 3 -45.20 36.68 6.10
C PHE A 3 -44.34 35.78 6.97
N GLU A 4 -44.70 34.49 7.11
CA GLU A 4 -43.91 33.51 7.85
C GLU A 4 -43.24 32.50 6.91
N LEU A 5 -42.03 32.15 7.32
CA LEU A 5 -40.87 31.77 6.52
C LEU A 5 -40.94 30.33 5.97
N GLU A 6 -40.65 30.20 4.68
CA GLU A 6 -40.31 28.96 4.00
C GLU A 6 -39.02 28.38 4.62
N THR A 7 -39.10 27.22 5.28
CA THR A 7 -37.90 26.50 5.75
C THR A 7 -37.54 25.44 4.72
N THR A 8 -36.68 25.81 3.78
CA THR A 8 -35.94 24.88 2.93
C THR A 8 -35.09 23.98 3.82
N MET A 9 -35.57 22.75 4.05
CA MET A 9 -34.71 21.69 4.59
C MET A 9 -33.76 21.21 3.49
N ASP A 10 -32.73 22.01 3.22
CA ASP A 10 -31.51 21.56 2.54
C ASP A 10 -30.76 20.63 3.50
N ARG A 11 -31.27 19.40 3.64
CA ARG A 11 -30.54 18.33 4.32
C ARG A 11 -29.57 17.74 3.32
N SER A 12 -28.49 18.48 3.12
CA SER A 12 -27.24 18.04 2.53
C SER A 12 -27.05 16.52 2.70
N ALA A 13 -27.09 15.79 1.60
CA ALA A 13 -26.80 14.35 1.49
C ALA A 13 -25.30 14.05 1.74
N ARG A 14 -24.67 14.79 2.66
CA ARG A 14 -23.30 14.62 3.15
C ARG A 14 -23.26 13.58 4.26
N LYS A 15 -23.62 12.33 3.96
CA LYS A 15 -23.33 11.23 4.90
C LYS A 15 -23.25 9.83 4.30
N ASN A 16 -23.17 9.69 2.98
CA ASN A 16 -22.87 8.40 2.34
C ASN A 16 -21.40 8.26 1.89
N GLN A 17 -20.52 9.15 2.37
CA GLN A 17 -19.08 8.98 2.30
C GLN A 17 -18.58 8.05 3.43
N ARG A 18 -19.41 7.09 3.85
CA ARG A 18 -18.96 5.87 4.51
C ARG A 18 -18.22 5.08 3.45
N ARG A 19 -17.01 5.57 3.14
CA ARG A 19 -16.02 4.92 2.30
C ARG A 19 -16.11 3.45 2.63
N GLN A 20 -16.53 2.66 1.66
CA GLN A 20 -16.11 1.28 1.53
C GLN A 20 -14.58 1.33 1.47
N ARG A 21 -13.93 1.57 2.60
CA ARG A 21 -12.48 1.45 2.76
C ARG A 21 -12.27 -0.05 2.68
N LYS A 22 -12.16 -0.56 1.46
CA LYS A 22 -11.37 -1.75 1.18
C LYS A 22 -10.12 -1.58 2.05
N GLN A 23 -9.88 -2.51 2.96
CA GLN A 23 -8.67 -2.45 3.78
C GLN A 23 -7.50 -2.26 2.80
N PRO A 24 -6.63 -1.27 3.02
CA PRO A 24 -5.51 -1.05 2.12
C PRO A 24 -4.70 -2.34 2.06
N LEU A 25 -4.38 -2.82 0.85
CA LEU A 25 -3.76 -4.13 0.65
C LEU A 25 -2.44 -4.28 1.42
N VAL A 26 -1.73 -3.17 1.63
CA VAL A 26 -0.53 -3.05 2.47
C VAL A 26 -0.80 -3.47 3.92
N ARG A 27 -1.97 -3.15 4.47
CA ARG A 27 -2.36 -3.58 5.81
C ARG A 27 -2.57 -5.09 5.87
N THR A 28 -3.23 -5.67 4.86
CA THR A 28 -3.42 -7.12 4.78
C THR A 28 -2.09 -7.87 4.69
N LEU A 29 -1.13 -7.33 3.93
CA LEU A 29 0.23 -7.86 3.88
C LEU A 29 0.88 -7.80 5.26
N PHE A 30 0.82 -6.65 5.94
CA PHE A 30 1.41 -6.48 7.26
C PHE A 30 0.83 -7.45 8.30
N GLU A 31 -0.50 -7.57 8.37
CA GLU A 31 -1.18 -8.49 9.28
C GLU A 31 -0.81 -9.95 8.96
N THR A 32 -0.77 -10.32 7.69
CA THR A 32 -0.38 -11.68 7.27
C THR A 32 1.08 -11.98 7.59
N CYS A 33 2.01 -11.05 7.34
CA CYS A 33 3.41 -11.23 7.75
C CYS A 33 3.52 -11.42 9.26
N THR A 34 2.78 -10.62 10.04
CA THR A 34 2.79 -10.74 11.50
C THR A 34 2.32 -12.12 11.94
N GLU A 35 1.26 -12.67 11.34
CA GLU A 35 0.78 -14.03 11.64
C GLU A 35 1.79 -15.11 11.24
N VAL A 36 2.32 -15.03 10.01
CA VAL A 36 3.20 -16.05 9.43
C VAL A 36 4.55 -16.10 10.14
N PHE A 37 5.08 -14.95 10.56
CA PHE A 37 6.39 -14.83 11.19
C PHE A 37 6.33 -14.66 12.71
N ALA A 38 5.14 -14.65 13.35
CA ALA A 38 4.95 -14.42 14.79
C ALA A 38 5.88 -15.25 15.69
N ASN A 39 6.06 -16.52 15.33
CA ASN A 39 6.84 -17.50 16.09
C ASN A 39 8.16 -17.85 15.39
N GLY A 40 8.52 -17.08 14.36
CA GLY A 40 9.71 -17.31 13.55
C GLY A 40 10.95 -16.75 14.22
N GLY A 41 11.96 -17.60 14.43
CA GLY A 41 13.31 -17.18 14.82
C GLY A 41 14.27 -17.16 13.62
N THR A 42 15.55 -16.93 13.89
CA THR A 42 16.59 -16.98 12.86
C THR A 42 16.57 -18.30 12.10
N GLY A 43 16.43 -18.25 10.78
CA GLY A 43 16.36 -19.44 9.92
C GLY A 43 14.99 -20.09 9.84
N PHE A 44 13.94 -19.49 10.41
CA PHE A 44 12.58 -19.97 10.26
C PHE A 44 12.10 -19.85 8.81
N VAL A 45 11.53 -20.94 8.30
CA VAL A 45 10.91 -20.99 6.97
C VAL A 45 9.41 -21.21 7.16
N PRO A 46 8.55 -20.29 6.69
CA PRO A 46 7.12 -20.47 6.74
C PRO A 46 6.64 -21.75 6.03
N PRO A 47 5.57 -22.39 6.51
CA PRO A 47 4.90 -23.48 5.81
C PRO A 47 4.50 -23.09 4.37
N PRO A 48 4.46 -24.04 3.40
CA PRO A 48 4.12 -23.73 2.02
C PRO A 48 2.76 -23.03 1.83
N ALA A 49 1.78 -23.34 2.66
CA ALA A 49 0.46 -22.69 2.63
C ALA A 49 0.54 -21.19 2.98
N ASP A 50 1.38 -20.85 3.95
CA ASP A 50 1.58 -19.46 4.38
C ASP A 50 2.39 -18.68 3.34
N VAL A 51 3.38 -19.33 2.71
CA VAL A 51 4.10 -18.76 1.56
C VAL A 51 3.13 -18.45 0.42
N GLN A 52 2.25 -19.38 0.05
CA GLN A 52 1.26 -19.16 -1.00
C GLN A 52 0.28 -18.03 -0.67
N ARG A 53 -0.12 -17.91 0.60
CA ARG A 53 -0.96 -16.82 1.08
C ARG A 53 -0.27 -15.47 0.93
N LEU A 54 1.01 -15.36 1.33
CA LEU A 54 1.81 -14.16 1.14
C LEU A 54 2.00 -13.82 -0.35
N CYS A 55 2.33 -14.82 -1.19
CA CYS A 55 2.44 -14.63 -2.64
C CYS A 55 1.14 -14.09 -3.24
N SER A 56 -0.01 -14.67 -2.89
CA SER A 56 -1.31 -14.22 -3.42
C SER A 56 -1.62 -12.75 -3.09
N ILE A 57 -1.21 -12.28 -1.91
CA ILE A 57 -1.36 -10.87 -1.53
C ILE A 57 -0.43 -10.01 -2.37
N LEU A 58 0.86 -10.38 -2.47
CA LEU A 58 1.87 -9.64 -3.23
C LEU A 58 1.54 -9.57 -4.72
N ASP A 59 1.07 -10.65 -5.33
CA ASP A 59 0.67 -10.70 -6.74
C ASP A 59 -0.52 -9.78 -7.05
N SER A 60 -1.34 -9.49 -6.06
CA SER A 60 -2.48 -8.57 -6.20
C SER A 60 -2.12 -7.09 -6.00
N MET A 61 -0.91 -6.79 -5.51
CA MET A 61 -0.47 -5.42 -5.22
C MET A 61 -0.15 -4.62 -6.46
N LYS A 62 -0.57 -3.35 -6.45
CA LYS A 62 -0.25 -2.37 -7.48
C LYS A 62 0.61 -1.26 -6.89
N ALA A 63 1.34 -0.56 -7.76
CA ALA A 63 2.12 0.62 -7.39
C ALA A 63 1.30 1.65 -6.60
N ALA A 64 0.02 1.85 -6.96
CA ALA A 64 -0.88 2.75 -6.26
C ALA A 64 -1.18 2.35 -4.81
N ASP A 65 -1.16 1.05 -4.49
CA ASP A 65 -1.43 0.56 -3.13
C ASP A 65 -0.31 0.93 -2.15
N VAL A 66 0.90 1.14 -2.66
CA VAL A 66 2.08 1.60 -1.91
C VAL A 66 2.38 3.09 -2.15
N GLY A 67 1.43 3.82 -2.74
CA GLY A 67 1.56 5.27 -2.96
C GLY A 67 2.52 5.67 -4.08
N LEU A 68 2.95 4.73 -4.92
CA LEU A 68 3.81 5.03 -6.07
C LEU A 68 2.96 5.45 -7.27
N SER A 69 3.41 6.50 -7.94
CA SER A 69 2.85 6.93 -9.23
C SER A 69 3.97 7.06 -10.28
N PRO A 70 3.68 6.78 -11.57
CA PRO A 70 4.68 6.88 -12.64
C PRO A 70 5.17 8.31 -12.88
N GLU A 71 4.45 9.32 -12.40
CA GLU A 71 4.78 10.74 -12.53
C GLU A 71 5.85 11.19 -11.51
N MET A 72 6.16 10.34 -10.52
CA MET A 72 7.17 10.67 -9.52
C MET A 72 8.57 10.84 -10.15
N PRO A 73 9.37 11.79 -9.64
CA PRO A 73 10.69 12.09 -10.21
C PRO A 73 11.66 10.90 -10.18
N TYR A 74 11.45 9.92 -9.28
CA TYR A 74 12.26 8.71 -9.14
C TYR A 74 12.18 7.76 -10.35
N PHE A 75 11.12 7.86 -11.17
CA PHE A 75 10.95 7.00 -12.36
C PHE A 75 11.37 7.67 -13.67
N ARG A 76 11.91 8.89 -13.62
CA ARG A 76 12.41 9.58 -14.82
C ARG A 76 13.72 8.92 -15.28
N ALA A 77 13.84 8.70 -16.58
CA ALA A 77 15.04 8.12 -17.19
C ALA A 77 16.28 8.93 -16.85
N THR A 78 17.35 8.25 -16.40
CA THR A 78 18.67 8.84 -16.21
C THR A 78 19.31 9.09 -17.58
N LYS A 79 20.25 10.04 -17.65
CA LYS A 79 21.00 10.34 -18.88
C LYS A 79 21.67 9.08 -19.42
N THR A 80 21.75 8.94 -20.74
CA THR A 80 22.38 7.83 -21.45
C THR A 80 23.76 7.52 -20.87
N GLY A 81 23.94 6.29 -20.38
CA GLY A 81 25.20 5.80 -19.80
C GLY A 81 25.28 5.76 -18.27
N GLN A 82 24.26 6.21 -17.53
CA GLN A 82 24.20 6.04 -16.07
C GLN A 82 23.28 4.89 -15.67
N ALA A 83 23.78 4.00 -14.79
CA ALA A 83 22.96 2.96 -14.17
C ALA A 83 21.75 3.58 -13.44
N PRO A 84 20.56 2.97 -13.53
CA PRO A 84 19.38 3.50 -12.86
C PRO A 84 19.57 3.46 -11.34
N VAL A 85 19.17 4.54 -10.67
CA VAL A 85 19.21 4.62 -9.20
C VAL A 85 18.13 3.69 -8.64
N ILE A 86 18.53 2.74 -7.80
CA ILE A 86 17.60 1.93 -7.01
C ILE A 86 17.25 2.75 -5.77
N THR A 87 15.97 3.06 -5.61
CA THR A 87 15.45 3.74 -4.43
C THR A 87 14.76 2.72 -3.52
N TYR A 88 14.96 2.91 -2.22
CA TYR A 88 14.47 2.02 -1.17
C TYR A 88 13.34 2.69 -0.40
N LEU A 89 12.17 2.06 -0.40
CA LEU A 89 11.04 2.44 0.44
C LEU A 89 10.93 1.44 1.59
N HIS A 90 11.32 1.89 2.77
CA HIS A 90 11.20 1.12 4.00
C HIS A 90 9.80 1.28 4.59
N LEU A 91 9.01 0.21 4.64
CA LEU A 91 7.69 0.27 5.28
C LEU A 91 7.74 -0.17 6.75
N TYR A 92 8.47 -1.25 7.04
CA TYR A 92 8.50 -1.85 8.37
C TYR A 92 9.71 -2.77 8.54
N GLU A 93 10.25 -2.83 9.76
CA GLU A 93 11.29 -3.78 10.15
C GLU A 93 11.11 -4.17 11.62
N CYS A 94 11.23 -5.47 11.89
CA CYS A 94 11.39 -6.04 13.22
C CYS A 94 12.35 -7.23 13.15
N GLU A 95 12.60 -7.88 14.29
CA GLU A 95 13.50 -9.05 14.38
C GLU A 95 13.04 -10.25 13.52
N GLN A 96 11.73 -10.35 13.26
CA GLN A 96 11.13 -11.49 12.57
C GLN A 96 11.04 -11.28 11.06
N PHE A 97 10.75 -10.06 10.62
CA PHE A 97 10.59 -9.73 9.20
C PHE A 97 10.78 -8.24 8.92
N SER A 98 11.09 -7.92 7.66
CA SER A 98 11.04 -6.58 7.13
C SER A 98 10.17 -6.53 5.88
N VAL A 99 9.53 -5.38 5.66
CA VAL A 99 8.75 -5.09 4.45
C VAL A 99 9.31 -3.85 3.82
N CYS A 100 9.81 -4.00 2.60
CA CYS A 100 10.39 -2.92 1.83
C CYS A 100 10.06 -3.07 0.35
N PHE A 101 10.04 -1.94 -0.34
CA PHE A 101 9.86 -1.89 -1.78
C PHE A 101 11.09 -1.29 -2.43
N PHE A 102 11.59 -1.95 -3.46
CA PHE A 102 12.66 -1.43 -4.31
C PHE A 102 12.04 -0.93 -5.61
N HIS A 103 12.42 0.28 -5.99
CA HIS A 103 12.02 0.85 -7.27
C HIS A 103 13.27 1.28 -8.04
N SER A 104 13.33 0.90 -9.30
CA SER A 104 14.38 1.28 -10.23
C SER A 104 13.78 2.12 -11.35
N ALA A 105 14.52 3.15 -11.77
CA ALA A 105 14.22 3.82 -13.02
C ALA A 105 14.41 2.84 -14.21
N PRO A 106 13.67 3.02 -15.31
CA PRO A 106 13.89 2.24 -16.53
C PRO A 106 15.35 2.40 -16.99
N SER A 107 16.03 1.30 -17.29
CA SER A 107 17.29 1.35 -18.04
C SER A 107 16.96 1.56 -19.51
N ALA A 108 17.57 2.57 -20.13
CA ALA A 108 17.49 2.81 -21.58
C ALA A 108 18.32 1.78 -22.36
#